data_AF-A0A084QMV8-F1
#
_entry.id   AF-A0A084QMV8-F1
#
_cell.length_a   1.000
_cell.length_b   1.000
_cell.length_c   1.000
_cell.angle_alpha   90.00
_cell.angle_beta   90.00
_cell.angle_gamma   90.00
#
_symmetry.space_group_name_H-M   'P 1'
#
loop_
_entity.id
_entity.type
_entity.pdbx_description
1 polymer ?
#
loop_
_entity_poly.entity_id
_entity_poly.type
_entity_poly.pdbx_seq_one_letter_code
_entity_poly.pdbx_strand_id
1 'polypeptide(L)'
;MAGVQGIMQTNLEQHDAFEGPLEEFRRYVDSCRTRKDVFDRKVVRLIDAFAEPLREHLVAEIDTLLELEKYGEEKMAGLLPAMANDGKKIMQAVGLVDGLPLVMISIDREFENGVWANKFPPAEAQIMVSLVRNVTFWAHRDWWKFGVCDRSGKL
;
A
#
# COMPACT_ATOMS: atom_id res chain seq x y z
N MET A 1 20.52 -11.24 -5.68
CA MET A 1 19.41 -10.97 -6.62
C MET A 1 19.64 -11.78 -7.89
N ALA A 2 18.60 -12.06 -8.68
CA ALA A 2 18.65 -12.96 -9.85
C ALA A 2 19.74 -12.62 -10.89
N GLY A 3 20.08 -11.34 -11.08
CA GLY A 3 21.16 -10.90 -11.99
C GLY A 3 20.84 -11.07 -13.48
N VAL A 4 19.59 -11.37 -13.82
CA VAL A 4 19.11 -11.55 -15.20
C VAL A 4 18.40 -10.26 -15.64
N GLN A 5 18.79 -9.74 -16.80
CA GLN A 5 18.16 -8.54 -17.38
C GLN A 5 16.76 -8.87 -17.92
N GLY A 6 15.84 -7.91 -17.80
CA GLY A 6 14.50 -8.00 -18.38
C GLY A 6 13.49 -8.85 -17.60
N ILE A 7 13.86 -9.48 -16.49
CA ILE A 7 12.92 -10.34 -15.72
C ILE A 7 11.73 -9.58 -15.12
N MET A 8 11.85 -8.26 -14.95
CA MET A 8 10.78 -7.37 -14.46
C MET A 8 10.20 -6.48 -15.57
N GLN A 9 10.52 -6.72 -16.84
CA GLN A 9 10.17 -5.79 -17.93
C GLN A 9 8.65 -5.60 -18.03
N THR A 10 7.87 -6.67 -17.93
CA THR A 10 6.40 -6.60 -17.92
C THR A 10 5.90 -5.78 -16.74
N ASN A 11 6.45 -5.98 -15.53
CA ASN A 11 6.08 -5.19 -14.35
C ASN A 11 6.37 -3.71 -14.53
N LEU A 12 7.48 -3.35 -15.18
CA LEU A 12 7.81 -1.96 -15.50
C LEU A 12 6.79 -1.34 -16.47
N GLU A 13 6.47 -2.04 -17.56
CA GLU A 13 5.47 -1.59 -18.53
C GLU A 13 4.08 -1.42 -17.92
N GLN A 14 3.68 -2.34 -17.03
CA GLN A 14 2.43 -2.23 -16.27
C GLN A 14 2.46 -1.10 -15.23
N HIS A 15 3.62 -0.85 -14.62
CA HIS A 15 3.81 0.27 -13.68
C HIS A 15 3.61 1.61 -14.39
N ASP A 16 4.23 1.76 -15.58
CA ASP A 16 4.08 2.96 -16.43
C ASP A 16 2.61 3.21 -16.81
N ALA A 17 1.80 2.15 -16.96
CA ALA A 17 0.41 2.24 -17.39
C ALA A 17 -0.51 2.92 -16.35
N PHE A 18 -0.22 2.80 -15.04
CA PHE A 18 -1.01 3.47 -14.00
C PHE A 18 -0.34 4.72 -13.42
N GLU A 19 0.98 4.87 -13.57
CA GLU A 19 1.75 5.96 -12.92
C GLU A 19 1.26 7.35 -13.35
N GLY A 20 1.11 7.58 -14.65
CA GLY A 20 0.64 8.86 -15.18
C GLY A 20 -0.77 9.24 -14.68
N PRO A 21 -1.78 8.37 -14.86
CA PRO A 21 -3.12 8.58 -14.31
C PRO A 21 -3.15 8.76 -12.78
N LEU A 22 -2.33 8.03 -12.02
CA LEU A 22 -2.21 8.19 -10.57
C LEU A 22 -1.62 9.56 -10.20
N GLU A 23 -0.64 10.05 -10.97
CA GLU A 23 -0.07 11.40 -10.79
C GLU A 23 -1.10 12.50 -11.10
N GLU A 24 -1.98 12.31 -12.09
CA GLU A 24 -3.10 13.22 -12.34
C GLU A 24 -4.09 13.27 -11.18
N PHE A 25 -4.43 12.11 -10.62
CA PHE A 25 -5.25 12.02 -9.41
C PHE A 25 -4.60 12.79 -8.25
N ARG A 26 -3.31 12.55 -7.98
CA ARG A 26 -2.57 13.26 -6.92
C ARG A 26 -2.61 14.77 -7.12
N ARG A 27 -2.29 15.24 -8.32
CA ARG A 27 -2.28 16.68 -8.66
C ARG A 27 -3.65 17.32 -8.46
N TYR A 28 -4.73 16.64 -8.82
CA TYR A 28 -6.09 17.13 -8.61
C TYR A 28 -6.47 17.20 -7.12
N VAL A 29 -6.09 16.19 -6.32
CA VAL A 29 -6.32 16.22 -4.87
C VAL A 29 -5.56 17.40 -4.24
N ASP A 30 -4.31 17.62 -4.64
CA ASP A 30 -3.50 18.75 -4.17
C ASP A 30 -4.04 20.11 -4.61
N SER A 31 -4.56 20.23 -5.84
CA SER A 31 -5.17 21.48 -6.31
C SER A 31 -6.46 21.80 -5.55
N CYS A 32 -7.28 20.79 -5.25
CA CYS A 32 -8.45 20.95 -4.37
C CYS A 32 -8.04 21.37 -2.95
N ARG A 33 -7.02 20.72 -2.38
CA ARG A 33 -6.48 21.03 -1.04
C ARG A 33 -5.96 22.47 -0.95
N THR A 34 -5.33 22.96 -2.02
CA THR A 34 -4.83 24.34 -2.11
C THR A 34 -5.87 25.35 -2.63
N ARG A 35 -7.14 24.93 -2.76
CA ARG A 35 -8.29 25.75 -3.24
C ARG A 35 -8.10 26.33 -4.64
N LYS A 36 -7.28 25.70 -5.48
CA LYS A 36 -7.12 26.03 -6.90
C LYS A 36 -8.17 25.37 -7.78
N ASP A 37 -8.73 24.26 -7.33
CA ASP A 37 -9.83 23.54 -7.96
C ASP A 37 -10.97 23.30 -6.96
N VAL A 38 -12.14 22.95 -7.51
CA VAL A 38 -13.31 22.50 -6.74
C VAL A 38 -13.33 20.97 -6.71
N PHE A 39 -13.50 20.39 -5.52
CA PHE A 39 -13.67 18.96 -5.36
C PHE A 39 -15.07 18.54 -5.84
N ASP A 40 -15.12 17.71 -6.88
CA ASP A 40 -16.35 17.24 -7.49
C ASP A 40 -16.22 15.79 -8.03
N ARG A 41 -17.21 15.35 -8.84
CA ARG A 41 -17.24 13.99 -9.41
C ARG A 41 -16.09 13.67 -10.37
N LYS A 42 -15.25 14.65 -10.74
CA LYS A 42 -13.99 14.43 -11.47
C LYS A 42 -13.09 13.44 -10.73
N VAL A 43 -13.11 13.44 -9.39
CA VAL A 43 -12.31 12.50 -8.59
C VAL A 43 -12.55 11.04 -8.96
N VAL A 44 -13.79 10.66 -9.25
CA VAL A 44 -14.15 9.27 -9.59
C VAL A 44 -13.54 8.88 -10.93
N ARG A 45 -13.68 9.74 -11.95
CA ARG A 45 -13.07 9.50 -13.27
C ARG A 45 -11.55 9.39 -13.21
N LEU A 46 -10.90 10.16 -12.34
CA LEU A 46 -9.45 10.08 -12.14
C LEU A 46 -9.04 8.78 -11.46
N ILE A 47 -9.84 8.28 -10.50
CA ILE A 47 -9.63 6.97 -9.89
C ILE A 47 -9.81 5.87 -10.93
N ASP A 48 -10.89 5.89 -11.70
CA ASP A 48 -11.18 4.90 -12.73
C ASP A 48 -10.06 4.81 -13.78
N ALA A 49 -9.37 5.92 -14.05
CA ALA A 49 -8.27 5.98 -15.02
C ALA A 49 -7.02 5.17 -14.61
N PHE A 50 -6.79 4.93 -13.31
CA PHE A 50 -5.67 4.13 -12.83
C PHE A 50 -6.08 2.83 -12.13
N ALA A 51 -7.33 2.69 -11.70
CA ALA A 51 -7.78 1.56 -10.88
C ALA A 51 -7.65 0.21 -11.60
N GLU A 52 -8.03 0.14 -12.88
CA GLU A 52 -7.93 -1.09 -13.67
C GLU A 52 -6.46 -1.48 -13.91
N PRO A 53 -5.59 -0.61 -14.47
CA PRO A 53 -4.19 -0.98 -14.73
C PRO A 53 -3.41 -1.25 -13.45
N LEU A 54 -3.71 -0.53 -12.35
CA LEU A 54 -3.11 -0.81 -11.04
C LEU A 54 -3.48 -2.21 -10.55
N ARG A 55 -4.76 -2.62 -10.70
CA ARG A 55 -5.18 -3.96 -10.30
C ARG A 55 -4.52 -5.04 -11.17
N GLU A 56 -4.46 -4.83 -12.47
CA GLU A 56 -3.77 -5.75 -13.39
C GLU A 56 -2.30 -5.94 -13.00
N HIS A 57 -1.59 -4.85 -12.71
CA HIS A 57 -0.23 -4.88 -12.20
C HIS A 57 -0.11 -5.69 -10.90
N LEU A 58 -0.92 -5.36 -9.89
CA LEU A 58 -0.86 -6.02 -8.58
C LEU A 58 -1.15 -7.53 -8.66
N VAL A 59 -2.04 -7.95 -9.55
CA VAL A 59 -2.35 -9.37 -9.77
C VAL A 59 -1.22 -10.07 -10.52
N ALA A 60 -0.74 -9.47 -11.63
CA ALA A 60 0.31 -10.07 -12.46
C ALA A 60 1.67 -10.17 -11.72
N GLU A 61 1.96 -9.22 -10.82
CA GLU A 61 3.19 -9.22 -10.06
C GLU A 61 3.35 -10.43 -9.14
N ILE A 62 2.25 -11.02 -8.65
CA ILE A 62 2.29 -12.22 -7.81
C ILE A 62 2.99 -13.36 -8.56
N ASP A 63 2.57 -13.64 -9.80
CA ASP A 63 3.15 -14.70 -10.62
C ASP A 63 4.63 -14.41 -10.93
N THR A 64 4.97 -13.16 -11.30
CA THR A 64 6.37 -12.77 -11.53
C THR A 64 7.24 -13.01 -10.30
N LEU A 65 6.76 -12.67 -9.10
CA LEU A 65 7.51 -12.86 -7.86
C LEU A 65 7.67 -14.35 -7.51
N LEU A 66 6.64 -15.17 -7.72
CA LEU A 66 6.71 -16.62 -7.51
C LEU A 66 7.70 -17.28 -8.47
N GLU A 67 7.75 -16.83 -9.73
CA GLU A 67 8.69 -17.35 -10.71
C GLU A 67 10.16 -17.14 -10.34
N LEU A 68 10.47 -16.19 -9.44
CA LEU A 68 11.85 -15.96 -8.99
C LEU A 68 12.42 -17.17 -8.22
N GLU A 69 11.57 -18.09 -7.73
CA GLU A 69 11.98 -19.34 -7.09
C GLU A 69 12.95 -20.15 -7.96
N LYS A 70 12.79 -20.10 -9.30
CA LYS A 70 13.65 -20.82 -10.26
C LYS A 70 15.13 -20.44 -10.19
N TYR A 71 15.47 -19.30 -9.59
CA TYR A 71 16.85 -18.85 -9.41
C TYR A 71 17.51 -19.38 -8.13
N GLY A 72 16.75 -20.02 -7.24
CA GLY A 72 17.23 -20.62 -6.00
C GLY A 72 17.46 -19.62 -4.86
N GLU A 73 17.42 -20.13 -3.63
CA GLU A 73 17.51 -19.32 -2.40
C GLU A 73 18.80 -18.50 -2.32
N GLU A 74 19.94 -19.08 -2.70
CA GLU A 74 21.25 -18.39 -2.62
C GLU A 74 21.25 -17.10 -3.45
N LYS A 75 20.76 -17.17 -4.70
CA LYS A 75 20.69 -15.98 -5.56
C LYS A 75 19.62 -15.00 -5.10
N MET A 76 18.55 -15.47 -4.47
CA MET A 76 17.43 -14.63 -4.03
C MET A 76 17.52 -14.14 -2.59
N ALA A 77 18.55 -14.56 -1.82
CA ALA A 77 18.72 -14.23 -0.40
C ALA A 77 18.69 -12.73 -0.07
N GLY A 78 19.03 -11.87 -1.04
CA GLY A 78 19.00 -10.41 -0.89
C GLY A 78 17.63 -9.75 -1.09
N LEU A 79 16.63 -10.45 -1.62
CA LEU A 79 15.32 -9.86 -1.97
C LEU A 79 14.53 -9.43 -0.73
N LEU A 80 14.27 -10.36 0.19
CA LEU A 80 13.49 -10.06 1.40
C LEU A 80 14.14 -8.97 2.28
N PRO A 81 15.47 -8.97 2.51
CA PRO A 81 16.13 -7.86 3.22
C PRO A 81 15.97 -6.51 2.52
N ALA A 82 16.02 -6.49 1.17
CA ALA A 82 15.83 -5.25 0.42
C ALA A 82 14.39 -4.72 0.58
N MET A 83 13.38 -5.58 0.42
CA MET A 83 11.97 -5.24 0.63
C MET A 83 11.71 -4.76 2.07
N ALA A 84 12.28 -5.44 3.06
CA ALA A 84 12.15 -5.05 4.47
C ALA A 84 12.79 -3.67 4.74
N ASN A 85 13.95 -3.39 4.12
CA ASN A 85 14.61 -2.09 4.25
C ASN A 85 13.79 -0.96 3.62
N ASP A 86 13.20 -1.19 2.46
CA ASP A 86 12.34 -0.19 1.80
C ASP A 86 11.04 0.02 2.57
N GLY A 87 10.41 -1.05 3.04
CA GLY A 87 9.27 -0.98 3.95
C GLY A 87 9.58 -0.19 5.22
N LYS A 88 10.77 -0.38 5.82
CA LYS A 88 11.21 0.41 6.98
C LYS A 88 11.32 1.90 6.66
N LYS A 89 11.89 2.28 5.52
CA LYS A 89 11.98 3.70 5.11
C LYS A 89 10.58 4.32 4.94
N ILE A 90 9.66 3.60 4.30
CA ILE A 90 8.27 4.04 4.13
C ILE A 90 7.60 4.23 5.50
N MET A 91 7.74 3.25 6.39
CA MET A 91 7.18 3.30 7.74
C MET A 91 7.85 4.33 8.66
N GLN A 92 9.02 4.87 8.30
CA GLN A 92 9.63 6.00 9.00
C GLN A 92 9.13 7.34 8.47
N ALA A 93 8.69 7.39 7.21
CA ALA A 93 8.15 8.59 6.58
C ALA A 93 6.63 8.76 6.78
N VAL A 94 5.94 7.67 7.12
CA VAL A 94 4.49 7.67 7.35
C VAL A 94 4.14 8.46 8.62
N GLY A 95 3.19 9.37 8.53
CA GLY A 95 2.79 10.18 9.67
C GLY A 95 1.94 9.41 10.69
N LEU A 96 2.07 9.80 11.96
CA LEU A 96 1.50 9.07 13.10
C LEU A 96 -0.03 9.23 13.23
N VAL A 97 -0.58 10.33 12.72
CA VAL A 97 -2.00 10.70 12.85
C VAL A 97 -2.80 10.55 11.56
N ASP A 98 -2.13 10.40 10.43
CA ASP A 98 -2.70 10.28 9.09
C ASP A 98 -2.35 8.94 8.45
N GLY A 99 -1.08 8.68 8.16
CA GLY A 99 -0.65 7.53 7.38
C GLY A 99 -0.68 6.21 8.17
N LEU A 100 -0.27 6.20 9.44
CA LEU A 100 -0.35 4.98 10.27
C LEU A 100 -1.79 4.50 10.46
N PRO A 101 -2.77 5.36 10.81
CA PRO A 101 -4.18 4.97 10.80
C PRO A 101 -4.64 4.41 9.45
N LEU A 102 -4.23 5.01 8.32
CA LEU A 102 -4.55 4.51 6.97
C LEU A 102 -4.01 3.11 6.73
N VAL A 103 -2.77 2.83 7.13
CA VAL A 103 -2.19 1.48 7.07
C VAL A 103 -3.03 0.51 7.91
N MET A 104 -3.42 0.89 9.13
CA MET A 104 -4.16 0.01 10.03
C MET A 104 -5.56 -0.36 9.54
N ILE A 105 -6.29 0.57 8.92
CA ILE A 105 -7.62 0.31 8.33
C ILE A 105 -7.56 -0.40 6.98
N SER A 106 -6.36 -0.58 6.43
CA SER A 106 -6.12 -1.34 5.20
C SER A 106 -5.72 -2.80 5.47
N ILE A 107 -5.63 -3.20 6.75
CA ILE A 107 -5.26 -4.56 7.17
C ILE A 107 -6.50 -5.26 7.72
N ASP A 108 -7.05 -6.19 6.94
CA ASP A 108 -8.07 -7.11 7.40
C ASP A 108 -7.43 -8.19 8.28
N ARG A 109 -7.85 -8.23 9.55
CA ARG A 109 -7.37 -9.21 10.54
C ARG A 109 -8.16 -10.51 10.53
N GLU A 110 -9.28 -10.58 9.81
CA GLU A 110 -10.10 -11.77 9.67
C GLU A 110 -9.80 -12.53 8.36
N PHE A 111 -9.09 -11.89 7.41
CA PHE A 111 -8.60 -12.50 6.19
C PHE A 111 -7.87 -13.83 6.45
N GLU A 112 -8.18 -14.85 5.64
CA GLU A 112 -7.62 -16.21 5.74
C GLU A 112 -7.64 -16.79 7.17
N ASN A 113 -8.80 -16.71 7.84
CA ASN A 113 -8.99 -17.17 9.23
C ASN A 113 -8.03 -16.47 10.22
N GLY A 114 -7.67 -15.22 9.94
CA GLY A 114 -6.79 -14.42 10.77
C GLY A 114 -5.34 -14.87 10.78
N VAL A 115 -4.85 -15.50 9.70
CA VAL A 115 -3.45 -15.93 9.58
C VAL A 115 -2.45 -14.79 9.84
N TRP A 116 -2.84 -13.56 9.52
CA TRP A 116 -2.03 -12.35 9.71
C TRP A 116 -2.26 -11.63 11.04
N ALA A 117 -3.35 -11.93 11.75
CA ALA A 117 -3.80 -11.17 12.92
C ALA A 117 -2.76 -11.07 14.06
N ASN A 118 -1.87 -12.07 14.15
CA ASN A 118 -0.80 -12.19 15.13
C ASN A 118 0.61 -12.21 14.51
N LYS A 119 0.71 -12.13 13.16
CA LYS A 119 2.00 -12.13 12.44
C LYS A 119 2.39 -10.73 11.98
N PHE A 120 1.41 -9.87 11.71
CA PHE A 120 1.63 -8.50 11.28
C PHE A 120 0.63 -7.56 11.98
N PRO A 121 1.08 -6.41 12.52
CA PRO A 121 2.48 -5.99 12.67
C PRO A 121 3.28 -6.87 13.65
N PRO A 122 4.62 -6.89 13.59
CA PRO A 122 5.45 -7.70 14.48
C PRO A 122 5.31 -7.26 15.95
N ALA A 123 5.74 -8.12 16.89
CA ALA A 123 5.48 -7.96 18.32
C ALA A 123 5.97 -6.61 18.87
N GLU A 124 7.15 -6.16 18.44
CA GLU A 124 7.74 -4.87 18.80
C GLU A 124 6.91 -3.67 18.33
N ALA A 125 6.09 -3.83 17.30
CA ALA A 125 5.22 -2.78 16.78
C ALA A 125 3.86 -2.72 17.50
N GLN A 126 3.50 -3.72 18.31
CA GLN A 126 2.16 -3.81 18.93
C GLN A 126 1.84 -2.66 19.88
N ILE A 127 2.85 -2.09 20.55
CA ILE A 127 2.68 -0.87 21.36
C ILE A 127 2.26 0.31 20.47
N MET A 128 2.93 0.46 19.32
CA MET A 128 2.62 1.53 18.36
C MET A 128 1.25 1.32 17.72
N VAL A 129 0.90 0.09 17.35
CA VAL A 129 -0.43 -0.26 16.87
C VAL A 129 -1.51 0.09 17.90
N SER A 130 -1.26 -0.21 19.16
CA SER A 130 -2.19 0.11 20.25
C SER A 130 -2.35 1.62 20.44
N LEU A 131 -1.26 2.39 20.34
CA LEU A 131 -1.30 3.85 20.35
C LEU A 131 -2.11 4.39 19.17
N VAL A 132 -1.86 3.86 17.96
CA VAL A 132 -2.55 4.29 16.75
C VAL A 132 -4.05 4.03 16.87
N ARG A 133 -4.45 2.81 17.22
CA ARG A 133 -5.86 2.42 17.32
C ARG A 133 -6.63 3.16 18.41
N ASN A 134 -5.99 3.49 19.53
CA ASN A 134 -6.71 4.02 20.69
C ASN A 134 -6.52 5.53 20.90
N VAL A 135 -5.55 6.15 20.23
CA VAL A 135 -5.24 7.57 20.38
C VAL A 135 -5.27 8.28 19.04
N THR A 136 -4.33 7.97 18.13
CA THR A 136 -4.13 8.82 16.93
C THR A 136 -5.24 8.65 15.90
N PHE A 137 -5.90 7.49 15.87
CA PHE A 137 -7.10 7.25 15.08
C PHE A 137 -8.18 8.30 15.30
N TRP A 138 -8.29 8.89 16.50
CA TRP A 138 -9.33 9.87 16.79
C TRP A 138 -9.08 11.25 16.18
N ALA A 139 -7.84 11.56 15.76
CA ALA A 139 -7.48 12.87 15.20
C ALA A 139 -8.22 13.18 13.89
N HIS A 140 -8.42 12.18 13.04
CA HIS A 140 -9.12 12.29 11.75
C HIS A 140 -10.26 11.27 11.63
N ARG A 141 -11.03 11.10 12.71
CA ARG A 141 -12.14 10.11 12.80
C ARG A 141 -13.12 10.15 11.63
N ASP A 142 -13.30 11.32 11.01
CA ASP A 142 -14.20 11.56 9.89
C ASP A 142 -13.63 11.08 8.54
N TRP A 143 -12.31 10.90 8.43
CA TRP A 143 -11.65 10.35 7.24
C TRP A 143 -11.84 8.84 7.15
N TRP A 144 -11.82 8.16 8.30
CA TRP A 144 -11.82 6.69 8.37
C TRP A 144 -13.15 6.03 8.02
N LYS A 145 -14.22 6.81 7.81
CA LYS A 145 -15.48 6.30 7.26
C LYS A 145 -15.34 5.72 5.84
N PHE A 146 -14.24 6.03 5.16
CA PHE A 146 -13.87 5.49 3.85
C PHE A 146 -12.81 4.39 3.94
N GLY A 147 -12.47 3.93 5.15
CA GLY A 147 -11.56 2.81 5.36
C GLY A 147 -12.16 1.50 4.88
N VAL A 148 -11.27 0.56 4.50
CA VAL A 148 -11.67 -0.80 4.11
C VAL A 148 -12.12 -1.58 5.34
N CYS A 149 -11.39 -1.43 6.44
CA CYS A 149 -11.71 -2.03 7.74
C CYS A 149 -12.00 -0.96 8.80
N ASP A 150 -12.67 -1.38 9.87
CA ASP A 150 -12.81 -0.64 11.10
C ASP A 150 -11.46 -0.46 11.84
N ARG A 151 -11.51 0.30 12.94
CA ARG A 151 -10.37 0.57 13.82
C ARG A 151 -9.67 -0.71 14.33
N SER A 152 -10.40 -1.81 14.45
CA SER A 152 -9.91 -3.11 14.93
C SER A 152 -9.33 -3.98 13.81
N GLY A 153 -9.52 -3.59 12.55
CA GLY A 153 -9.15 -4.35 11.36
C GLY A 153 -10.19 -5.40 10.98
N LYS A 154 -11.49 -5.09 11.15
CA LYS A 154 -12.61 -5.91 10.68
C LYS A 154 -13.34 -5.20 9.55
N LEU A 155 -13.83 -5.93 8.56
CA LEU A 155 -14.69 -5.40 7.49
C LEU A 155 -16.04 -4.86 8.02
#